data_AF-A0A538EAA6-F1
#
_entry.id   AF-A0A538EAA6-F1
#
_cell.length_a   1.000
_cell.length_b   1.000
_cell.length_c   1.000
_cell.angle_alpha   90.00
_cell.angle_beta   90.00
_cell.angle_gamma   90.00
#
_symmetry.space_group_name_H-M   'P 1'
#
loop_
_entity.id
_entity.type
_entity.pdbx_description
1 polymer ?
#
loop_
_entity_poly.entity_id
_entity_poly.type
_entity_poly.pdbx_seq_one_letter_code
_entity_poly.pdbx_strand_id
1 'polypeptide(L)'
;MAYGSPERLGDVPAYYADIRGGRPIRPELLDDLVQRYRLLGIEDGSPLNAITEQTRAALERELDVPVFTGMKHWTPRIADAAERAVAGGAQTVVGLVLAPHYSAMSIGGYRTQLAEALEGRAELAFIDSWHDDAGFVEVLADRVRGTEAHVVFTAHSLPARVLETGDPYKDQLLETSQLVAERAGLRTWTFVADVLVCPVGFVADHLEIRWDLDHEAREKARELGMHLDRIDMPNADRAFVQVLAGLVRRALSVPSGA
;
A
#
# COMPACT_ATOMS: atom_id res chain seq x y z
N MET A 1 -10.62 -9.59 9.84
CA MET A 1 -11.30 -8.58 8.99
C MET A 1 -10.35 -8.08 7.91
N ALA A 2 -10.85 -7.82 6.71
CA ALA A 2 -10.06 -7.42 5.55
C ALA A 2 -10.78 -6.34 4.72
N TYR A 3 -10.07 -5.69 3.79
CA TYR A 3 -10.66 -4.66 2.94
C TYR A 3 -11.76 -5.23 2.04
N GLY A 4 -11.49 -6.40 1.46
CA GLY A 4 -12.33 -7.04 0.47
C GLY A 4 -12.08 -6.50 -0.93
N SER A 5 -12.41 -7.30 -1.94
CA SER A 5 -12.22 -6.98 -3.36
C SER A 5 -13.37 -7.58 -4.16
N PRO A 6 -13.77 -6.96 -5.29
CA PRO A 6 -14.75 -7.55 -6.21
C PRO A 6 -14.25 -8.92 -6.72
N GLU A 7 -15.18 -9.79 -7.14
CA GLU A 7 -14.85 -11.15 -7.63
C GLU A 7 -14.87 -11.28 -9.15
N ARG A 8 -15.36 -10.25 -9.86
CA ARG A 8 -15.43 -10.19 -11.32
C ARG A 8 -15.56 -8.75 -11.78
N LEU A 9 -15.35 -8.47 -13.08
CA LEU A 9 -15.33 -7.10 -13.59
C LEU A 9 -16.66 -6.36 -13.41
N GLY A 10 -17.78 -7.08 -13.53
CA GLY A 10 -19.12 -6.50 -13.37
C GLY A 10 -19.40 -5.93 -11.98
N ASP A 11 -18.62 -6.33 -10.98
CA ASP A 11 -18.80 -5.93 -9.58
C ASP A 11 -18.03 -4.65 -9.21
N VAL A 12 -17.02 -4.28 -10.02
CA VAL A 12 -16.13 -3.14 -9.78
C VAL A 12 -16.89 -1.82 -9.58
N PRO A 13 -17.94 -1.47 -10.36
CA PRO A 13 -18.67 -0.23 -10.14
C PRO A 13 -19.34 -0.14 -8.77
N ALA A 14 -19.98 -1.22 -8.31
CA ALA A 14 -20.65 -1.26 -7.02
C ALA A 14 -19.63 -1.21 -5.87
N TYR A 15 -18.55 -1.98 -5.98
CA TYR A 15 -17.43 -1.94 -5.05
C TYR A 15 -16.82 -0.54 -4.92
N TYR A 16 -16.57 0.13 -6.04
CA TYR A 16 -15.93 1.45 -6.01
C TYR A 16 -16.86 2.54 -5.46
N ALA A 17 -18.17 2.43 -5.70
CA ALA A 17 -19.17 3.31 -5.09
C ALA A 17 -19.21 3.17 -3.56
N ASP A 18 -19.07 1.94 -3.05
CA ASP A 18 -19.01 1.63 -1.61
C ASP A 18 -17.76 2.26 -0.96
N ILE A 19 -16.58 2.08 -1.54
CA ILE A 19 -15.32 2.70 -1.07
C ILE A 19 -15.45 4.21 -0.95
N ARG A 20 -16.13 4.83 -1.91
CA ARG A 20 -16.28 6.29 -1.96
C ARG A 20 -17.41 6.83 -1.09
N GLY A 21 -18.12 5.98 -0.37
CA GLY A 21 -19.25 6.39 0.48
C GLY A 21 -20.33 7.11 -0.32
N GLY A 22 -20.64 6.62 -1.53
CA GLY A 22 -21.67 7.18 -2.41
C GLY A 22 -21.30 8.49 -3.12
N ARG A 23 -20.06 8.98 -2.99
CA ARG A 23 -19.61 10.18 -3.73
C ARG A 23 -19.58 9.91 -5.24
N PRO A 24 -20.01 10.87 -6.09
CA PRO A 24 -20.00 10.71 -7.53
C PRO A 24 -18.62 10.31 -8.07
N ILE A 25 -18.64 9.41 -9.06
CA ILE A 25 -17.45 8.88 -9.71
C ILE A 25 -17.40 9.45 -11.12
N ARG A 26 -16.26 10.04 -11.49
CA ARG A 26 -16.02 10.42 -12.88
C ARG A 26 -15.87 9.16 -13.72
N PRO A 27 -16.56 9.02 -14.86
CA PRO A 27 -16.50 7.82 -15.69
C PRO A 27 -15.07 7.34 -15.99
N GLU A 28 -14.17 8.28 -16.26
CA GLU A 28 -12.77 7.98 -16.62
C GLU A 28 -12.01 7.28 -15.49
N LEU A 29 -12.32 7.60 -14.23
CA LEU A 29 -11.71 6.94 -13.07
C LEU A 29 -12.25 5.54 -12.82
N LEU A 30 -13.53 5.32 -13.16
CA LEU A 30 -14.13 4.00 -13.08
C LEU A 30 -13.57 3.10 -14.19
N ASP A 31 -13.48 3.62 -15.41
CA ASP A 31 -12.94 2.90 -16.56
C ASP A 31 -11.49 2.48 -16.30
N ASP A 32 -10.65 3.39 -15.80
CA ASP A 32 -9.26 3.08 -15.41
C ASP A 32 -9.20 1.97 -14.35
N LEU A 33 -10.04 2.03 -13.32
CA LEU A 33 -10.09 0.98 -12.28
C LEU A 33 -10.53 -0.38 -12.85
N VAL A 34 -11.53 -0.39 -13.74
CA VAL A 34 -12.00 -1.61 -14.41
C VAL A 34 -10.88 -2.21 -15.27
N GLN A 35 -10.10 -1.39 -16.00
CA GLN A 35 -8.97 -1.88 -16.77
C GLN A 35 -7.89 -2.50 -15.89
N ARG A 36 -7.57 -1.90 -14.73
CA ARG A 36 -6.62 -2.49 -13.77
C ARG A 36 -7.07 -3.87 -13.30
N TYR A 37 -8.34 -4.04 -12.93
CA TYR A 37 -8.87 -5.34 -12.54
C TYR A 37 -8.89 -6.35 -13.69
N ARG A 38 -9.10 -5.89 -14.94
CA ARG A 38 -9.04 -6.76 -16.12
C ARG A 38 -7.62 -7.29 -16.34
N LEU A 39 -6.60 -6.44 -16.21
CA LEU A 39 -5.21 -6.84 -16.33
C LEU A 39 -4.78 -7.82 -15.23
N LEU A 40 -5.37 -7.69 -14.04
CA LEU A 40 -5.15 -8.63 -12.92
C LEU A 40 -5.87 -9.98 -13.08
N GLY A 41 -6.68 -10.15 -14.13
CA GLY A 41 -7.39 -11.41 -14.36
C GLY A 41 -8.47 -11.71 -13.32
N ILE A 42 -9.16 -10.69 -12.80
CA ILE A 42 -10.18 -10.86 -11.73
C ILE A 42 -11.28 -11.88 -12.06
N GLU A 43 -11.51 -12.19 -13.34
CA GLU A 43 -12.48 -13.21 -13.76
C GLU A 43 -12.12 -14.62 -13.25
N ASP A 44 -10.86 -14.87 -12.88
CA ASP A 44 -10.41 -16.10 -12.21
C ASP A 44 -10.60 -16.06 -10.68
N GLY A 45 -11.20 -14.98 -10.17
CA GLY A 45 -11.44 -14.72 -8.75
C GLY A 45 -10.47 -13.69 -8.16
N SER A 46 -10.82 -13.15 -6.98
CA SER A 46 -9.95 -12.22 -6.26
C SER A 46 -8.88 -12.96 -5.44
N PRO A 47 -7.58 -12.75 -5.71
CA PRO A 47 -6.51 -13.32 -4.90
C PRO A 47 -6.60 -12.87 -3.43
N LEU A 48 -7.00 -11.61 -3.20
CA LEU A 48 -7.15 -11.07 -1.84
C LEU A 48 -8.20 -11.83 -1.04
N ASN A 49 -9.38 -12.07 -1.62
CA ASN A 49 -10.46 -12.78 -0.94
C ASN A 49 -10.06 -14.24 -0.68
N ALA A 50 -9.47 -14.90 -1.66
CA ALA A 50 -9.00 -16.28 -1.53
C ALA A 50 -7.96 -16.44 -0.42
N ILE A 51 -6.95 -15.57 -0.37
CA ILE A 51 -5.91 -15.58 0.68
C ILE A 51 -6.52 -15.24 2.04
N THR A 52 -7.49 -14.32 2.10
CA THR A 52 -8.20 -13.99 3.34
C THR A 52 -8.92 -15.21 3.91
N GLU A 53 -9.63 -15.97 3.08
CA GLU A 53 -10.31 -17.19 3.52
C GLU A 53 -9.35 -18.32 3.90
N GLN A 54 -8.24 -18.48 3.17
CA GLN A 54 -7.17 -19.42 3.55
C GLN A 54 -6.58 -19.06 4.92
N THR A 55 -6.33 -17.77 5.15
CA THR A 55 -5.81 -17.25 6.43
C THR A 55 -6.82 -17.48 7.56
N ARG A 56 -8.11 -17.19 7.33
CA ARG A 56 -9.20 -17.46 8.27
C ARG A 56 -9.26 -18.95 8.65
N ALA A 57 -9.24 -19.83 7.65
CA ALA A 57 -9.28 -21.28 7.86
C ALA A 57 -8.03 -21.81 8.59
N ALA A 58 -6.87 -21.21 8.36
CA ALA A 58 -5.65 -21.54 9.10
C ALA A 58 -5.74 -21.09 10.55
N LEU A 59 -6.18 -19.84 10.79
CA LEU A 59 -6.31 -19.29 12.12
C LEU A 59 -7.33 -20.06 12.97
N GLU A 60 -8.46 -20.47 12.39
CA GLU A 60 -9.48 -21.29 13.07
C GLU A 60 -8.92 -22.63 13.57
N ARG A 61 -8.07 -23.27 12.76
CA ARG A 61 -7.41 -24.53 13.13
C ARG A 61 -6.40 -24.36 14.27
N GLU A 62 -5.74 -23.21 14.35
CA GLU A 62 -4.74 -22.92 15.39
C GLU A 62 -5.38 -22.50 16.72
N LEU A 63 -6.51 -21.80 16.69
CA LEU A 63 -7.09 -21.19 17.91
C LEU A 63 -8.16 -22.03 18.61
N ASP A 64 -8.67 -23.09 17.98
CA ASP A 64 -9.81 -23.89 18.49
C ASP A 64 -11.04 -23.04 18.90
N VAL A 65 -11.22 -21.88 18.23
CA VAL A 65 -12.41 -21.01 18.36
C VAL A 65 -12.93 -20.66 16.97
N PRO A 66 -14.25 -20.40 16.81
CA PRO A 66 -14.82 -20.02 15.53
C PRO A 66 -14.17 -18.73 14.98
N VAL A 67 -13.75 -18.75 13.72
CA VAL A 67 -13.17 -17.58 13.05
C VAL A 67 -13.99 -17.21 11.82
N PHE A 68 -14.45 -15.96 11.78
CA PHE A 68 -15.28 -15.43 10.70
C PHE A 68 -14.52 -14.37 9.90
N THR A 69 -14.65 -14.43 8.57
CA THR A 69 -14.25 -13.32 7.70
C THR A 69 -15.33 -12.25 7.71
N GLY A 70 -14.90 -11.00 7.93
CA GLY A 70 -15.72 -9.80 7.77
C GLY A 70 -14.95 -8.78 6.93
N MET A 71 -15.50 -8.39 5.80
CA MET A 71 -14.90 -7.45 4.85
C MET A 71 -15.56 -6.07 4.95
N LYS A 72 -14.74 -5.01 4.87
CA LYS A 72 -15.19 -3.62 5.00
C LYS A 72 -15.98 -3.17 3.78
N HIS A 73 -15.47 -3.50 2.58
CA HIS A 73 -16.01 -3.04 1.30
C HIS A 73 -16.53 -4.17 0.40
N TRP A 74 -16.58 -5.39 0.92
CA TRP A 74 -17.03 -6.58 0.17
C TRP A 74 -17.74 -7.60 1.05
N THR A 75 -18.20 -8.70 0.48
CA THR A 75 -18.91 -9.78 1.18
C THR A 75 -17.99 -10.96 1.50
N PRO A 76 -18.18 -11.69 2.63
CA PRO A 76 -19.13 -11.41 3.71
C PRO A 76 -18.78 -10.11 4.46
N ARG A 77 -19.76 -9.27 4.77
CA ARG A 77 -19.53 -7.98 5.44
C ARG A 77 -19.20 -8.20 6.91
N ILE A 78 -18.57 -7.19 7.53
CA ILE A 78 -18.30 -7.21 8.98
C ILE A 78 -19.59 -7.44 9.79
N ALA A 79 -20.71 -6.86 9.35
CA ALA A 79 -22.01 -7.07 9.98
C ALA A 79 -22.48 -8.53 9.90
N ASP A 80 -22.32 -9.19 8.75
CA ASP A 80 -22.67 -10.61 8.58
C ASP A 80 -21.84 -11.51 9.50
N ALA A 81 -20.54 -11.21 9.62
CA ALA A 81 -19.63 -11.94 10.51
C ALA A 81 -19.99 -11.76 11.98
N ALA A 82 -20.32 -10.53 12.40
CA ALA A 82 -20.75 -10.22 13.75
C ALA A 82 -22.06 -10.94 14.11
N GLU A 83 -23.04 -10.94 13.20
CA GLU A 83 -24.32 -11.63 13.41
C GLU A 83 -24.11 -13.14 13.58
N ARG A 84 -23.27 -13.76 12.75
CA ARG A 84 -22.93 -15.19 12.87
C ARG A 84 -22.24 -15.51 14.20
N ALA A 85 -21.35 -14.63 14.68
CA ALA A 85 -20.68 -14.82 15.97
C ALA A 85 -21.68 -14.75 17.13
N VAL A 86 -22.55 -13.74 17.14
CA VAL A 86 -23.58 -13.56 18.19
C VAL A 86 -24.62 -14.70 18.16
N ALA A 87 -25.10 -15.08 16.97
CA ALA A 87 -26.02 -16.22 16.81
C ALA A 87 -25.38 -17.55 17.24
N GLY A 88 -24.06 -17.67 17.15
CA GLY A 88 -23.27 -18.78 17.68
C GLY A 88 -23.07 -18.75 19.21
N GLY A 89 -23.61 -17.75 19.91
CA GLY A 89 -23.52 -17.63 21.37
C GLY A 89 -22.23 -16.99 21.89
N ALA A 90 -21.47 -16.30 21.03
CA ALA A 90 -20.25 -15.61 21.46
C ALA A 90 -20.56 -14.49 22.48
N GLN A 91 -19.98 -14.59 23.67
CA GLN A 91 -20.07 -13.54 24.70
C GLN A 91 -19.02 -12.44 24.50
N THR A 92 -17.87 -12.81 23.93
CA THR A 92 -16.77 -11.91 23.57
C THR A 92 -16.44 -12.13 22.10
N VAL A 93 -16.30 -11.05 21.35
CA VAL A 93 -15.91 -11.05 19.95
C VAL A 93 -14.58 -10.31 19.80
N VAL A 94 -13.59 -11.00 19.25
CA VAL A 94 -12.26 -10.43 19.00
C VAL A 94 -12.22 -9.79 17.62
N GLY A 95 -11.94 -8.49 17.58
CA GLY A 95 -11.76 -7.75 16.33
C GLY A 95 -10.29 -7.75 15.89
N LEU A 96 -9.94 -8.56 14.90
CA LEU A 96 -8.60 -8.58 14.28
C LEU A 96 -8.67 -8.05 12.84
N VAL A 97 -7.93 -7.00 12.53
CA VAL A 97 -7.76 -6.49 11.15
C VAL A 97 -6.45 -7.03 10.58
N LEU A 98 -6.45 -7.52 9.34
CA LEU A 98 -5.24 -8.03 8.67
C LEU A 98 -4.23 -6.94 8.28
N ALA A 99 -4.54 -5.67 8.54
CA ALA A 99 -3.58 -4.57 8.48
C ALA A 99 -2.92 -4.41 9.87
N PRO A 100 -1.57 -4.41 9.96
CA PRO A 100 -0.88 -4.34 11.25
C PRO A 100 -0.77 -2.92 11.83
N HIS A 101 -0.72 -1.91 10.95
CA HIS A 101 -0.51 -0.51 11.32
C HIS A 101 -1.85 0.22 11.49
N TYR A 102 -2.05 0.86 12.64
CA TYR A 102 -3.21 1.66 12.93
C TYR A 102 -3.26 2.91 12.06
N SER A 103 -4.47 3.21 11.57
CA SER A 103 -4.86 4.54 11.11
C SER A 103 -6.35 4.72 11.38
N ALA A 104 -6.75 5.95 11.71
CA ALA A 104 -8.17 6.30 11.89
C ALA A 104 -8.97 6.08 10.60
N MET A 105 -8.36 6.28 9.42
CA MET A 105 -8.99 6.01 8.12
C MET A 105 -9.10 4.52 7.79
N SER A 106 -8.20 3.70 8.34
CA SER A 106 -8.16 2.25 8.14
C SER A 106 -8.83 1.53 9.31
N ILE A 107 -8.04 1.04 10.27
CA ILE A 107 -8.45 0.22 11.42
C ILE A 107 -9.55 0.88 12.23
N GLY A 108 -9.50 2.21 12.41
CA GLY A 108 -10.58 2.96 13.08
C GLY A 108 -11.95 2.71 12.45
N GLY A 109 -12.04 2.68 11.12
CA GLY A 109 -13.30 2.37 10.44
C GLY A 109 -13.77 0.91 10.59
N TYR A 110 -12.85 -0.05 10.71
CA TYR A 110 -13.23 -1.45 11.01
C TYR A 110 -13.78 -1.58 12.42
N ARG A 111 -13.13 -0.93 13.38
CA ARG A 111 -13.58 -0.86 14.78
C ARG A 111 -14.98 -0.30 14.88
N THR A 112 -15.26 0.83 14.21
CA THR A 112 -16.60 1.42 14.18
C THR A 112 -17.63 0.44 13.61
N GLN A 113 -17.39 -0.14 12.43
CA GLN A 113 -18.35 -1.07 11.80
C GLN A 113 -18.61 -2.32 12.66
N LEU A 114 -17.58 -2.87 13.32
CA LEU A 114 -17.75 -4.03 14.19
C LEU A 114 -18.50 -3.66 15.47
N ALA A 115 -18.16 -2.53 16.11
CA ALA A 115 -18.85 -2.07 17.31
C ALA A 115 -20.33 -1.79 17.03
N GLU A 116 -20.62 -1.12 15.92
CA GLU A 116 -21.99 -0.88 15.44
C GLU A 116 -22.71 -2.19 15.15
N ALA A 117 -22.08 -3.16 14.48
CA ALA A 117 -22.72 -4.45 14.20
C ALA A 117 -23.02 -5.28 15.45
N LEU A 118 -22.20 -5.17 16.51
CA LEU A 118 -22.42 -5.89 17.76
C LEU A 118 -23.56 -5.27 18.59
N GLU A 119 -23.76 -3.95 18.54
CA GLU A 119 -24.81 -3.25 19.30
C GLU A 119 -24.85 -3.60 20.81
N GLY A 120 -23.69 -3.91 21.40
CA GLY A 120 -23.58 -4.33 22.81
C GLY A 120 -24.08 -5.75 23.11
N ARG A 121 -24.43 -6.54 22.08
CA ARG A 121 -24.86 -7.94 22.22
C ARG A 121 -23.72 -8.89 22.64
N ALA A 122 -22.47 -8.46 22.47
CA ALA A 122 -21.26 -9.14 22.94
C ALA A 122 -20.19 -8.11 23.34
N GLU A 123 -19.26 -8.51 24.21
CA GLU A 123 -18.07 -7.72 24.55
C GLU A 123 -17.13 -7.64 23.35
N LEU A 124 -16.63 -6.44 23.04
CA LEU A 124 -15.69 -6.23 21.94
C LEU A 124 -14.25 -6.13 22.46
N ALA A 125 -13.45 -7.16 22.19
CA ALA A 125 -12.00 -7.17 22.42
C ALA A 125 -11.27 -6.88 21.08
N PHE A 126 -10.96 -5.61 20.80
CA PHE A 126 -10.45 -5.22 19.49
C PHE A 126 -8.94 -4.97 19.53
N ILE A 127 -8.21 -5.52 18.56
CA ILE A 127 -6.76 -5.35 18.37
C ILE A 127 -6.51 -4.11 17.52
N ASP A 128 -6.04 -3.03 18.13
CA ASP A 128 -5.80 -1.74 17.44
C ASP A 128 -4.61 -1.74 16.50
N SER A 129 -3.54 -2.43 16.87
CA SER A 129 -2.33 -2.58 16.05
C SER A 129 -1.56 -3.81 16.52
N TRP A 130 -0.74 -4.33 15.61
CA TRP A 130 0.15 -5.48 15.87
C TRP A 130 1.42 -5.38 15.00
N HIS A 131 1.81 -4.15 14.64
CA HIS A 131 2.93 -3.87 13.74
C HIS A 131 4.30 -4.21 14.34
N ASP A 132 4.41 -4.13 15.66
CA ASP A 132 5.60 -4.39 16.46
C ASP A 132 5.61 -5.81 17.07
N ASP A 133 4.63 -6.65 16.74
CA ASP A 133 4.59 -8.03 17.22
C ASP A 133 5.88 -8.78 16.82
N ALA A 134 6.52 -9.42 17.80
CA ALA A 134 7.83 -10.04 17.60
C ALA A 134 7.81 -11.17 16.57
N GLY A 135 6.68 -11.89 16.45
CA GLY A 135 6.47 -12.95 15.47
C GLY A 135 6.26 -12.39 14.06
N PHE A 136 5.45 -11.35 13.91
CA PHE A 136 5.28 -10.64 12.64
C PHE A 136 6.60 -10.06 12.14
N VAL A 137 7.36 -9.39 13.01
CA VAL A 137 8.70 -8.86 12.69
C VAL A 137 9.65 -9.98 12.24
N GLU A 138 9.64 -11.14 12.92
CA GLU A 138 10.49 -12.27 12.53
C GLU A 138 10.14 -12.79 11.13
N VAL A 139 8.84 -12.95 10.85
CA VAL A 139 8.35 -13.37 9.53
C VAL A 139 8.84 -12.44 8.42
N LEU A 140 8.82 -11.13 8.65
CA LEU A 140 9.36 -10.17 7.68
C LEU A 140 10.90 -10.20 7.60
N ALA A 141 11.58 -10.27 8.74
CA ALA A 141 13.03 -10.32 8.82
C ALA A 141 13.62 -11.53 8.08
N ASP A 142 12.99 -12.69 8.21
CA ASP A 142 13.40 -13.93 7.51
C ASP A 142 13.45 -13.77 5.98
N ARG A 143 12.60 -12.90 5.40
CA ARG A 143 12.53 -12.69 3.94
C ARG A 143 13.68 -11.86 3.40
N VAL A 144 14.34 -11.07 4.24
CA VAL A 144 15.43 -10.16 3.85
C VAL A 144 16.76 -10.53 4.50
N ARG A 145 16.78 -11.50 5.44
CA ARG A 145 17.98 -11.92 6.15
C ARG A 145 19.06 -12.42 5.19
N GLY A 146 20.30 -11.97 5.42
CA GLY A 146 21.46 -12.37 4.63
C GLY A 146 21.55 -11.73 3.25
N THR A 147 20.65 -10.79 2.91
CA THR A 147 20.81 -9.97 1.71
C THR A 147 21.98 -8.99 1.87
N GLU A 148 22.74 -8.80 0.79
CA GLU A 148 23.74 -7.72 0.69
C GLU A 148 23.18 -6.49 -0.04
N ALA A 149 21.93 -6.55 -0.52
CA ALA A 149 21.27 -5.44 -1.19
C ALA A 149 20.83 -4.35 -0.21
N HIS A 150 20.75 -3.10 -0.69
CA HIS A 150 20.08 -2.04 0.05
C HIS A 150 18.58 -2.34 0.13
N VAL A 151 18.03 -2.44 1.34
CA VAL A 151 16.61 -2.73 1.53
C VAL A 151 15.81 -1.43 1.59
N VAL A 152 14.80 -1.33 0.74
CA VAL A 152 13.86 -0.20 0.73
C VAL A 152 12.52 -0.68 1.26
N PHE A 153 12.11 -0.19 2.43
CA PHE A 153 10.78 -0.41 2.96
C PHE A 153 9.81 0.62 2.38
N THR A 154 8.65 0.15 1.95
CA THR A 154 7.64 0.96 1.24
C THR A 154 6.25 0.69 1.81
N ALA A 155 5.38 1.68 1.73
CA ALA A 155 4.02 1.60 2.25
C ALA A 155 3.07 2.51 1.45
N HIS A 156 1.77 2.23 1.53
CA HIS A 156 0.76 3.13 0.97
C HIS A 156 0.73 4.46 1.74
N SER A 157 0.77 5.58 1.03
CA SER A 157 0.69 6.90 1.65
C SER A 157 -0.74 7.20 2.14
N LEU A 158 -0.82 7.97 3.23
CA LEU A 158 -2.08 8.57 3.68
C LEU A 158 -2.20 10.00 3.14
N PRO A 159 -3.43 10.51 2.92
CA PRO A 159 -3.63 11.92 2.60
C PRO A 159 -3.01 12.83 3.68
N ALA A 160 -2.30 13.89 3.29
CA ALA A 160 -1.56 14.78 4.20
C ALA A 160 -2.39 15.26 5.41
N ARG A 161 -3.66 15.59 5.19
CA ARG A 161 -4.62 16.00 6.24
C ARG A 161 -4.81 15.00 7.39
N VAL A 162 -4.51 13.72 7.17
CA VAL A 162 -4.61 12.65 8.19
C VAL A 162 -3.37 12.66 9.08
N LEU A 163 -2.20 12.97 8.50
CA LEU A 163 -0.96 13.10 9.25
C LEU A 163 -1.01 14.31 10.20
N GLU A 164 -1.71 15.36 9.80
CA GLU A 164 -1.95 16.56 10.64
C GLU A 164 -2.81 16.27 11.89
N THR A 165 -3.55 15.15 11.91
CA THR A 165 -4.38 14.75 13.06
C THR A 165 -3.64 13.94 14.12
N GLY A 166 -2.32 13.72 13.96
CA GLY A 166 -1.52 12.89 14.88
C GLY A 166 -1.78 11.40 14.71
N ASP A 167 -2.18 10.96 13.51
CA ASP A 167 -2.36 9.54 13.19
C ASP A 167 -1.01 8.80 13.27
N PRO A 168 -0.89 7.71 14.05
CA PRO A 168 0.39 7.04 14.33
C PRO A 168 0.90 6.19 13.15
N TYR A 169 0.14 6.06 12.06
CA TYR A 169 0.43 5.15 10.95
C TYR A 169 1.86 5.27 10.42
N LYS A 170 2.35 6.50 10.22
CA LYS A 170 3.69 6.74 9.71
C LYS A 170 4.77 6.30 10.69
N ASP A 171 4.58 6.60 11.97
CA ASP A 171 5.55 6.26 13.02
C ASP A 171 5.59 4.74 13.22
N GLN A 172 4.43 4.07 13.20
CA GLN A 172 4.36 2.61 13.25
C GLN A 172 5.03 1.94 12.04
N LEU A 173 4.87 2.49 10.83
CA LEU A 173 5.58 1.98 9.64
C LEU A 173 7.10 2.09 9.75
N LEU A 174 7.57 3.23 10.27
CA LEU A 174 8.99 3.44 10.53
C LEU A 174 9.52 2.47 11.59
N GLU A 175 8.77 2.28 12.67
CA GLU A 175 9.10 1.34 13.75
C GLU A 175 9.16 -0.10 13.24
N THR A 176 8.15 -0.58 12.49
CA THR A 176 8.18 -1.91 11.85
C THR A 176 9.43 -2.07 10.99
N SER A 177 9.75 -1.06 10.17
CA SER A 177 10.92 -1.09 9.28
C SER A 177 12.23 -1.20 10.08
N GLN A 178 12.34 -0.45 11.18
CA GLN A 178 13.49 -0.52 12.10
C GLN A 178 13.61 -1.90 12.74
N LEU A 179 12.52 -2.42 13.31
CA LEU A 179 12.49 -3.72 13.97
C LEU A 179 12.86 -4.86 13.02
N VAL A 180 12.35 -4.82 11.77
CA VAL A 180 12.71 -5.80 10.73
C VAL A 180 14.18 -5.69 10.35
N ALA A 181 14.69 -4.47 10.17
CA ALA A 181 16.08 -4.26 9.80
C ALA A 181 17.04 -4.73 10.89
N GLU A 182 16.75 -4.42 12.15
CA GLU A 182 17.52 -4.88 13.31
C GLU A 182 17.50 -6.41 13.41
N ARG A 183 16.32 -7.03 13.32
CA ARG A 183 16.16 -8.48 13.42
C ARG A 183 16.86 -9.24 12.30
N ALA A 184 16.83 -8.70 11.07
CA ALA A 184 17.50 -9.29 9.93
C ALA A 184 19.02 -9.00 9.87
N GLY A 185 19.53 -8.10 10.72
CA GLY A 185 20.93 -7.67 10.70
C GLY A 185 21.30 -6.82 9.48
N LEU A 186 20.35 -6.02 8.96
CA LEU A 186 20.56 -5.18 7.79
C LEU A 186 21.52 -4.02 8.10
N ARG A 187 22.57 -3.89 7.30
CA ARG A 187 23.54 -2.79 7.43
C ARG A 187 23.11 -1.51 6.70
N THR A 188 22.38 -1.66 5.60
CA THR A 188 21.96 -0.54 4.75
C THR A 188 20.49 -0.69 4.37
N TRP A 189 19.67 0.24 4.84
CA TRP A 189 18.24 0.27 4.55
C TRP A 189 17.68 1.70 4.62
N THR A 190 16.56 1.93 3.96
CA THR A 190 15.81 3.19 4.01
C THR A 190 14.31 2.90 4.02
N PHE A 191 13.52 3.74 4.68
CA PHE A 191 12.07 3.79 4.50
C PHE A 191 11.71 4.96 3.58
N VAL A 192 10.94 4.70 2.51
CA VAL A 192 10.47 5.73 1.58
C VAL A 192 8.95 5.67 1.43
N ALA A 193 8.32 6.83 1.55
CA ALA A 193 6.88 6.98 1.28
C ALA A 193 6.60 7.29 -0.20
N ASP A 194 7.51 8.01 -0.86
CA ASP A 194 7.42 8.45 -2.25
C ASP A 194 8.80 8.33 -2.91
N VAL A 195 8.87 7.95 -4.18
CA VAL A 195 10.12 7.83 -4.93
C VAL A 195 10.10 8.76 -6.14
N LEU A 196 11.04 9.72 -6.19
CA LEU A 196 11.31 10.56 -7.35
C LEU A 196 12.67 10.21 -7.95
N VAL A 197 12.67 9.75 -9.20
CA VAL A 197 13.88 9.42 -9.95
C VAL A 197 14.40 10.66 -10.68
N CYS A 198 15.69 10.96 -10.49
CA CYS A 198 16.38 12.06 -11.17
C CYS A 198 17.52 11.49 -12.03
N PRO A 199 17.30 11.27 -13.34
CA PRO A 199 18.32 10.69 -14.22
C PRO A 199 19.41 11.73 -14.49
N VAL A 200 20.57 11.59 -13.84
CA VAL A 200 21.70 12.55 -13.99
C VAL A 200 22.68 12.17 -15.10
N GLY A 201 22.62 10.94 -15.59
CA GLY A 201 23.53 10.43 -16.63
C GLY A 201 23.23 10.96 -18.04
N PHE A 202 22.08 11.60 -18.23
CA PHE A 202 21.62 12.09 -19.51
C PHE A 202 20.91 13.43 -19.35
N VAL A 203 20.81 14.18 -20.45
CA VAL A 203 20.21 15.53 -20.45
C VAL A 203 18.95 15.63 -21.31
N ALA A 204 18.54 14.54 -21.94
CA ALA A 204 17.40 14.53 -22.86
C ALA A 204 16.59 13.24 -22.72
N ASP A 205 15.29 13.32 -23.03
CA ASP A 205 14.45 12.14 -23.18
C ASP A 205 14.91 11.30 -24.36
N HIS A 206 15.14 10.02 -24.11
CA HIS A 206 15.50 9.03 -25.12
C HIS A 206 14.94 7.66 -24.71
N LEU A 207 15.13 6.67 -25.58
CA LEU A 207 14.51 5.36 -25.43
C LEU A 207 14.76 4.75 -24.05
N GLU A 208 16.01 4.71 -23.59
CA GLU A 208 16.38 4.09 -22.30
C GLU A 208 15.68 4.79 -21.13
N ILE A 209 15.66 6.12 -21.08
CA ILE A 209 14.91 6.84 -20.02
C ILE A 209 13.40 6.58 -20.07
N ARG A 210 12.80 6.63 -21.26
CA ARG A 210 11.34 6.48 -21.36
C ARG A 210 10.90 5.04 -21.15
N TRP A 211 11.69 4.08 -21.60
CA TRP A 211 11.37 2.67 -21.43
C TRP A 211 11.67 2.22 -20.00
N ASP A 212 12.90 2.40 -19.53
CA ASP A 212 13.33 1.84 -18.26
C ASP A 212 12.63 2.53 -17.08
N LEU A 213 12.42 3.85 -17.15
CA LEU A 213 11.85 4.61 -16.03
C LEU A 213 10.35 4.86 -16.18
N ASP A 214 9.90 5.35 -17.33
CA ASP A 214 8.48 5.70 -17.50
C ASP A 214 7.58 4.48 -17.73
N HIS A 215 8.16 3.37 -18.23
CA HIS A 215 7.46 2.11 -18.46
C HIS A 215 7.85 1.06 -17.42
N GLU A 216 9.05 0.45 -17.47
CA GLU A 216 9.38 -0.72 -16.64
C GLU A 216 9.42 -0.40 -15.14
N ALA A 217 10.17 0.62 -14.71
CA ALA A 217 10.28 0.97 -13.29
C ALA A 217 8.96 1.51 -12.75
N ARG A 218 8.22 2.30 -13.53
CA ARG A 218 6.87 2.77 -13.14
C ARG A 218 5.85 1.65 -13.09
N GLU A 219 5.89 0.71 -14.02
CA GLU A 219 5.01 -0.45 -14.01
C GLU A 219 5.33 -1.33 -12.81
N LYS A 220 6.62 -1.56 -12.54
CA LYS A 220 7.04 -2.29 -11.35
C LYS A 220 6.68 -1.58 -10.05
N ALA A 221 6.87 -0.26 -9.99
CA ALA A 221 6.44 0.54 -8.86
C ALA A 221 4.92 0.47 -8.67
N ARG A 222 4.13 0.52 -9.75
CA ARG A 222 2.67 0.36 -9.71
C ARG A 222 2.25 -1.02 -9.20
N GLU A 223 2.88 -2.10 -9.67
CA GLU A 223 2.66 -3.46 -9.14
C GLU A 223 2.91 -3.53 -7.63
N LEU A 224 3.91 -2.79 -7.15
CA LEU A 224 4.30 -2.73 -5.74
C LEU A 224 3.53 -1.67 -4.93
N GLY A 225 2.52 -1.01 -5.52
CA GLY A 225 1.71 0.01 -4.84
C GLY A 225 2.46 1.31 -4.52
N MET A 226 3.63 1.51 -5.16
CA MET A 226 4.48 2.69 -4.99
C MET A 226 4.17 3.75 -6.02
N HIS A 227 4.22 5.01 -5.59
CA HIS A 227 4.24 6.14 -6.50
C HIS A 227 5.69 6.42 -6.92
N LEU A 228 5.98 6.20 -8.20
CA LEU A 228 7.27 6.52 -8.82
C LEU A 228 7.07 7.59 -9.89
N ASP A 229 7.69 8.73 -9.66
CA ASP A 229 7.82 9.79 -10.64
C ASP A 229 9.27 9.97 -11.07
N ARG A 230 9.47 10.68 -12.16
CA ARG A 230 10.77 11.26 -12.50
C ARG A 230 10.62 12.72 -12.84
N ILE A 231 11.71 13.46 -12.76
CA ILE A 231 11.75 14.83 -13.27
C ILE A 231 11.61 14.85 -14.79
N ASP A 232 11.14 15.98 -15.32
CA ASP A 232 11.30 16.30 -16.74
C ASP A 232 12.79 16.40 -17.07
N MET A 233 13.20 15.83 -18.21
CA MET A 233 14.59 15.94 -18.65
C MET A 233 14.89 17.36 -19.12
N PRO A 234 16.13 17.86 -18.95
CA PRO A 234 16.52 19.19 -19.38
C PRO A 234 16.17 19.49 -20.85
N ASN A 235 16.29 18.51 -21.75
CA ASN A 235 15.93 18.63 -23.17
C ASN A 235 16.44 19.95 -23.78
N ALA A 236 15.55 20.79 -24.31
CA ALA A 236 15.84 22.13 -24.82
C ALA A 236 15.39 23.24 -23.86
N ASP A 237 15.31 22.94 -22.56
CA ASP A 237 14.97 23.92 -21.53
C ASP A 237 15.90 25.13 -21.61
N ARG A 238 15.31 26.31 -21.42
CA ARG A 238 16.01 27.58 -21.58
C ARG A 238 17.17 27.73 -20.60
N ALA A 239 16.99 27.30 -19.35
CA ALA A 239 18.03 27.38 -18.34
C ALA A 239 19.17 26.40 -18.66
N PHE A 240 18.83 25.19 -19.13
CA PHE A 240 19.84 24.23 -19.59
C PHE A 240 20.64 24.75 -20.80
N VAL A 241 19.97 25.31 -21.80
CA VAL A 241 20.63 25.93 -22.96
C VAL A 241 21.53 27.10 -22.54
N GLN A 242 21.15 27.88 -21.52
CA GLN A 242 22.01 28.92 -20.96
C GLN A 242 23.27 28.36 -20.31
N VAL A 243 23.18 27.22 -19.62
CA VAL A 243 24.34 26.50 -19.07
C VAL A 243 25.29 26.06 -20.19
N LEU A 244 24.77 25.44 -21.25
CA LEU A 244 25.55 25.02 -22.42
C LEU A 244 26.20 26.21 -23.13
N ALA A 245 25.44 27.31 -23.34
CA ALA A 245 25.98 28.53 -23.93
C ALA A 245 27.09 29.15 -23.06
N GLY A 246 26.95 29.09 -21.73
CA GLY A 246 28.00 29.49 -20.79
C GLY A 246 29.27 28.64 -20.92
N LEU A 247 29.12 27.31 -21.06
CA LEU A 247 30.23 26.40 -21.28
C LEU A 247 30.97 26.70 -22.59
N VAL A 248 30.23 26.88 -23.70
CA VAL A 248 30.81 27.22 -25.02
C VAL A 248 31.53 28.57 -24.97
N ARG A 249 30.91 29.61 -24.39
CA ARG A 249 31.56 30.93 -24.25
C ARG A 249 32.86 30.85 -23.46
N ARG A 250 32.88 30.08 -22.36
CA ARG A 250 34.10 29.86 -21.57
C ARG A 250 35.17 29.15 -22.38
N ALA A 251 34.82 28.11 -23.12
CA ALA A 251 35.75 27.40 -23.98
C ALA A 251 36.34 28.30 -25.09
N LEU A 252 35.52 29.17 -25.69
CA LEU A 252 35.95 30.13 -26.71
C LEU A 252 36.79 31.29 -26.17
N SER A 253 36.69 31.60 -24.87
CA SER A 253 37.49 32.63 -24.22
C SER A 253 38.91 32.17 -23.84
N VAL A 254 39.24 30.89 -24.07
CA VAL A 254 40.61 30.38 -23.91
C VAL A 254 41.44 30.83 -25.13
N PRO A 255 42.53 31.60 -24.97
CA PRO A 255 43.35 32.05 -26.09
C PRO A 255 43.91 30.87 -26.88
N SER A 256 43.79 30.92 -28.21
CA SER A 256 44.46 29.98 -29.11
C SER A 256 45.97 30.23 -29.09
N GLY A 257 46.68 29.63 -28.13
CA GLY A 257 48.15 29.62 -28.08
C GLY A 257 48.73 29.60 -26.66
N ALA A 258 49.15 28.40 -26.23
CA ALA A 258 50.49 28.21 -25.71
C ALA A 258 51.38 27.75 -26.89
#